data_AF-A0A8S9GSQ0-F1
#
_entry.id   AF-A0A8S9GSQ0-F1
#
_cell.length_a   1.000
_cell.length_b   1.000
_cell.length_c   1.000
_cell.angle_alpha   90.00
_cell.angle_beta   90.00
_cell.angle_gamma   90.00
#
_symmetry.space_group_name_H-M   'P 1'
#
loop_
_entity.id
_entity.type
_entity.pdbx_description
1 polymer ?
#
loop_
_entity_poly.entity_id
_entity_poly.type
_entity_poly.pdbx_seq_one_letter_code
_entity_poly.pdbx_strand_id
1 'polypeptide(L)'
;MQKIHWDGDVKIGNYEETKKPEFWLSLRSPSDYSLSSYFSNGQCNGSSQFTPTTKYDHGLSLCESLLHRLNIREEEEQEFNNYSVPSFSPRRSCLSNHHQGSSGNKIHPRLRDLQGYVYLMAKDQHGCRSLQRVLEDGSSIDAMVIFNEVIPHVVELMINPFGNYLMQKLLDVCNEEQRTTIILIVTSEPGLLVRIALNPHGTRVVQRLVESIKTKKQIYLVTSALRPGFHNLAINVNGNHVIQRCLQCLITQDNKFIFEDATRFCIDIATHQHGCCVLQKCVAYSTGQQREKLITQISRNSLFLAQHPYGNYAVQFIIEMRDFQATAMILARLKGHYVELSMQKFSSHLVERCLTHCAESRPQIVLELISVSRFDLLIQDPYANFVIQAALSVTEGSLHAYLIEVIRPHSNLRRNPYCKGIFSRNLTRK
;
A
#
# COMPACT_ATOMS: atom_id res chain seq x y z
N MET A 1 48.54 -41.11 33.99
CA MET A 1 48.83 -40.90 32.56
C MET A 1 47.50 -40.66 31.86
N GLN A 2 47.15 -39.52 31.27
CA GLN A 2 47.80 -38.24 31.11
C GLN A 2 46.66 -37.20 30.93
N LYS A 3 46.66 -36.15 31.75
CA LYS A 3 45.85 -34.93 31.59
C LYS A 3 46.36 -34.15 30.38
N ILE A 4 45.51 -33.42 29.65
CA ILE A 4 45.84 -32.07 29.17
C ILE A 4 44.60 -31.16 29.27
N HIS A 5 44.88 -29.94 29.73
CA HIS A 5 44.01 -28.85 30.15
C HIS A 5 43.79 -27.83 29.02
N TRP A 6 42.80 -26.96 29.20
CA TRP A 6 42.41 -25.85 28.32
C TRP A 6 43.38 -24.65 28.43
N ASP A 7 43.47 -23.83 27.37
CA ASP A 7 43.61 -22.37 27.44
C ASP A 7 43.31 -21.71 26.08
N GLY A 8 42.61 -20.56 26.09
CA GLY A 8 42.71 -19.54 25.03
C GLY A 8 41.42 -19.04 24.35
N ASP A 9 40.73 -18.10 25.02
CA ASP A 9 40.14 -16.85 24.49
C ASP A 9 39.11 -16.82 23.33
N VAL A 10 37.86 -16.59 23.75
CA VAL A 10 36.87 -15.61 23.27
C VAL A 10 37.15 -14.90 21.93
N LYS A 11 36.32 -15.19 20.91
CA LYS A 11 35.56 -14.16 20.18
C LYS A 11 34.16 -14.69 19.84
N ILE A 12 33.15 -14.14 20.53
CA ILE A 12 31.75 -14.25 20.14
C ILE A 12 31.60 -13.47 18.82
N GLY A 13 31.46 -14.20 17.72
CA GLY A 13 31.16 -13.62 16.42
C GLY A 13 29.76 -13.01 16.46
N ASN A 14 29.68 -11.72 16.19
CA ASN A 14 28.46 -10.93 16.10
C ASN A 14 27.38 -11.66 15.26
N TYR A 15 26.20 -11.84 15.84
CA TYR A 15 24.98 -12.03 15.07
C TYR A 15 24.81 -10.80 14.19
N GLU A 16 25.04 -10.95 12.89
CA GLU A 16 24.69 -9.94 11.91
C GLU A 16 23.18 -9.68 12.02
N GLU A 17 22.85 -8.44 12.38
CA GLU A 17 21.52 -7.87 12.17
C GLU A 17 21.12 -8.14 10.72
N THR A 18 20.12 -8.99 10.54
CA THR A 18 19.49 -9.23 9.24
C THR A 18 19.05 -7.90 8.67
N LYS A 19 19.81 -7.37 7.71
CA LYS A 19 19.43 -6.23 6.89
C LYS A 19 18.02 -6.51 6.35
N LYS A 20 17.08 -5.61 6.68
CA LYS A 20 15.74 -5.62 6.08
C LYS A 20 15.91 -5.66 4.55
N PRO A 21 15.28 -6.58 3.82
CA PRO A 21 15.41 -6.61 2.38
C PRO A 21 14.76 -5.35 1.79
N GLU A 22 15.59 -4.42 1.31
CA GLU A 22 15.17 -3.17 0.65
C GLU A 22 14.32 -3.40 -0.61
N PHE A 23 14.30 -4.64 -1.12
CA PHE A 23 13.54 -5.04 -2.31
C PHE A 23 12.01 -4.82 -2.17
N TRP A 24 11.46 -4.92 -0.95
CA TRP A 24 10.01 -4.91 -0.71
C TRP A 24 9.40 -3.52 -0.45
N LEU A 25 10.23 -2.47 -0.37
CA LEU A 25 9.76 -1.09 -0.27
C LEU A 25 9.29 -0.53 -1.62
N SER A 26 9.62 -1.21 -2.73
CA SER A 26 9.25 -0.81 -4.10
C SER A 26 8.00 -1.46 -4.68
N LEU A 27 7.25 -2.24 -3.89
CA LEU A 27 5.98 -2.83 -4.34
C LEU A 27 5.00 -1.72 -4.69
N ARG A 28 4.93 -1.47 -6.01
CA ARG A 28 4.04 -0.51 -6.67
C ARG A 28 2.59 -0.83 -6.33
N SER A 29 1.80 0.22 -6.14
CA SER A 29 0.38 0.07 -5.83
C SER A 29 -0.34 -0.58 -7.02
N PRO A 30 -1.47 -1.29 -6.83
CA PRO A 30 -2.29 -1.78 -7.93
C PRO A 30 -2.70 -0.69 -8.95
N SER A 31 -2.65 0.59 -8.55
CA SER A 31 -2.86 1.77 -9.41
C SER A 31 -1.75 2.00 -10.44
N ASP A 32 -0.55 1.46 -10.23
CA ASP A 32 0.60 1.69 -11.12
C ASP A 32 0.60 0.74 -12.34
N TYR A 33 -0.28 -0.26 -12.35
CA TYR A 33 -0.62 -1.06 -13.52
C TYR A 33 -1.69 -0.34 -14.35
N SER A 34 -1.38 0.87 -14.83
CA SER A 34 -2.19 1.49 -15.87
C SER A 34 -2.00 0.70 -17.17
N LEU A 35 -3.12 0.40 -17.85
CA LEU A 35 -3.23 -0.36 -19.11
C LEU A 35 -2.49 0.26 -20.33
N SER A 36 -1.64 1.27 -20.14
CA SER A 36 -0.97 1.99 -21.23
C SER A 36 0.21 1.22 -21.84
N SER A 37 0.74 0.20 -21.18
CA SER A 37 1.89 -0.58 -21.70
C SER A 37 1.52 -1.71 -22.67
N TYR A 38 0.22 -1.96 -22.89
CA TYR A 38 -0.24 -3.04 -23.80
C TYR A 38 -0.71 -2.56 -25.19
N PHE A 39 -0.76 -1.24 -25.43
CA PHE A 39 -1.07 -0.66 -26.74
C PHE A 39 0.03 0.28 -27.22
N SER A 40 1.19 -0.28 -27.55
CA SER A 40 2.20 0.44 -28.35
C SER A 40 3.05 -0.58 -29.08
N ASN A 41 2.51 -1.11 -30.18
CA ASN A 41 3.21 -1.40 -31.43
C ASN A 41 2.24 -2.06 -32.41
N GLY A 42 1.65 -1.23 -33.26
CA GLY A 42 0.74 -1.65 -34.32
C GLY A 42 0.30 -0.46 -35.15
N GLN A 43 1.24 0.14 -35.90
CA GLN A 43 0.84 0.99 -37.03
C GLN A 43 0.13 0.10 -38.05
N CYS A 44 -1.14 0.40 -38.33
CA CYS A 44 -1.84 -0.08 -39.52
C CYS A 44 -2.52 1.13 -40.18
N ASN A 45 -1.93 1.58 -41.28
CA ASN A 45 -2.60 2.41 -42.28
C ASN A 45 -3.67 1.55 -42.98
N GLY A 46 -4.89 2.07 -43.11
CA GLY A 46 -5.92 1.42 -43.92
C GLY A 46 -7.32 1.91 -43.58
N SER A 47 -7.73 2.96 -44.28
CA SER A 47 -9.10 3.46 -44.39
C SER A 47 -10.06 2.40 -44.92
N SER A 48 -11.18 2.16 -44.21
CA SER A 48 -12.48 1.92 -44.85
C SER A 48 -13.61 1.98 -43.83
N GLN A 49 -14.66 2.69 -44.23
CA GLN A 49 -15.91 2.93 -43.52
C GLN A 49 -16.74 1.65 -43.42
N PHE A 50 -17.39 1.41 -42.27
CA PHE A 50 -18.66 0.66 -42.22
C PHE A 50 -19.53 1.15 -41.04
N THR A 51 -20.79 1.43 -41.35
CA THR A 51 -21.87 1.86 -40.46
C THR A 51 -22.53 0.70 -39.70
N PRO A 52 -23.23 0.96 -38.58
CA PRO A 52 -23.58 -0.07 -37.57
C PRO A 52 -24.97 -0.70 -37.78
N THR A 53 -25.11 -1.98 -37.40
CA THR A 53 -26.41 -2.63 -37.18
C THR A 53 -26.43 -3.41 -35.86
N THR A 54 -27.09 -2.77 -34.88
CA THR A 54 -27.94 -3.27 -33.79
C THR A 54 -27.80 -4.67 -33.16
N LYS A 55 -27.83 -4.62 -31.81
CA LYS A 55 -28.42 -5.53 -30.80
C LYS A 55 -27.53 -6.64 -30.22
N TYR A 56 -26.82 -6.29 -29.14
CA TYR A 56 -26.87 -6.94 -27.83
C TYR A 56 -26.39 -5.92 -26.80
N ASP A 57 -27.34 -5.22 -26.17
CA ASP A 57 -27.07 -4.19 -25.16
C ASP A 57 -27.81 -4.58 -23.88
N HIS A 58 -27.05 -4.96 -22.86
CA HIS A 58 -27.32 -4.78 -21.43
C HIS A 58 -26.13 -5.37 -20.67
N GLY A 59 -25.13 -4.53 -20.36
CA GLY A 59 -24.04 -4.92 -19.47
C GLY A 59 -22.75 -4.12 -19.52
N LEU A 60 -22.66 -3.03 -20.30
CA LEU A 60 -21.39 -2.30 -20.49
C LEU A 60 -21.39 -0.81 -20.10
N SER A 61 -22.51 -0.21 -19.66
CA SER A 61 -22.55 1.23 -19.40
C SER A 61 -22.34 1.66 -17.93
N LEU A 62 -21.93 0.77 -17.01
CA LEU A 62 -21.69 1.15 -15.61
C LEU A 62 -20.20 1.23 -15.22
N CYS A 63 -19.29 0.55 -15.95
CA CYS A 63 -17.86 0.56 -15.65
C CYS A 63 -17.10 1.74 -16.27
N GLU A 64 -17.49 2.22 -17.45
CA GLU A 64 -16.86 3.42 -18.05
C GLU A 64 -17.26 4.71 -17.30
N SER A 65 -18.46 4.75 -16.71
CA SER A 65 -18.89 5.88 -15.86
C SER A 65 -18.24 5.88 -14.47
N LEU A 66 -17.56 4.80 -14.06
CA LEU A 66 -16.77 4.74 -12.82
C LEU A 66 -15.31 5.16 -13.06
N LEU A 67 -14.75 4.90 -14.24
CA LEU A 67 -13.41 5.37 -14.62
C LEU A 67 -13.37 6.87 -14.91
N HIS A 68 -14.48 7.48 -15.37
CA HIS A 68 -14.57 8.94 -15.48
C HIS A 68 -14.74 9.64 -14.11
N ARG A 69 -15.19 8.93 -13.06
CA ARG A 69 -15.20 9.44 -11.67
C ARG A 69 -13.87 9.29 -10.94
N LEU A 70 -12.95 8.47 -11.46
CA LEU A 70 -11.59 8.34 -10.93
C LEU A 70 -10.63 9.42 -11.48
N ASN A 71 -11.09 10.24 -12.43
CA ASN A 71 -10.36 11.41 -12.93
C ASN A 71 -10.86 12.75 -12.34
N ILE A 72 -11.74 12.71 -11.33
CA ILE A 72 -12.09 13.87 -10.49
C ILE A 72 -11.29 13.75 -9.19
N ARG A 73 -9.97 13.97 -9.25
CA ARG A 73 -9.13 14.16 -8.03
C ARG A 73 -8.01 15.19 -8.21
N GLU A 74 -8.20 16.15 -9.10
CA GLU A 74 -7.45 17.42 -9.10
C GLU A 74 -8.37 18.66 -9.00
N GLU A 75 -9.70 18.51 -8.80
CA GLU A 75 -10.63 19.66 -8.74
C GLU A 75 -11.34 19.88 -7.39
N GLU A 76 -11.16 19.03 -6.37
CA GLU A 76 -11.79 19.24 -5.04
C GLU A 76 -10.99 20.15 -4.09
N GLU A 77 -10.04 20.95 -4.60
CA GLU A 77 -9.42 22.07 -3.85
C GLU A 77 -10.16 23.41 -4.02
N GLN A 78 -11.28 23.48 -4.76
CA GLN A 78 -11.97 24.76 -5.04
C GLN A 78 -13.40 24.92 -4.50
N GLU A 79 -14.04 23.91 -3.92
CA GLU A 79 -15.42 24.03 -3.42
C GLU A 79 -15.54 23.98 -1.89
N PHE A 80 -14.82 24.85 -1.16
CA PHE A 80 -15.19 25.23 0.22
C PHE A 80 -14.77 26.68 0.53
N ASN A 81 -15.10 27.62 -0.37
CA ASN A 81 -14.80 29.05 -0.20
C ASN A 81 -15.99 29.91 0.28
N ASN A 82 -17.12 29.32 0.70
CA ASN A 82 -18.33 30.07 1.05
C ASN A 82 -18.75 30.03 2.52
N TYR A 83 -17.77 30.02 3.44
CA TYR A 83 -18.01 30.53 4.79
C TYR A 83 -17.11 31.72 5.04
N SER A 84 -17.63 32.91 4.73
CA SER A 84 -17.01 34.19 5.07
C SER A 84 -16.92 34.29 6.60
N VAL A 85 -15.75 33.97 7.15
CA VAL A 85 -15.38 34.41 8.50
C VAL A 85 -15.07 35.90 8.41
N PRO A 86 -15.53 36.75 9.34
CA PRO A 86 -15.32 38.20 9.25
C PRO A 86 -13.83 38.53 9.08
N SER A 87 -13.51 39.29 8.04
CA SER A 87 -12.15 39.76 7.79
C SER A 87 -11.64 40.53 9.00
N PHE A 88 -10.63 39.99 9.68
CA PHE A 88 -9.98 40.70 10.78
C PHE A 88 -9.22 41.88 10.18
N SER A 89 -9.75 43.08 10.35
CA SER A 89 -9.05 44.33 10.05
C SER A 89 -8.24 44.70 11.28
N PRO A 90 -6.89 44.62 11.28
CA PRO A 90 -6.11 45.10 12.40
C PRO A 90 -6.36 46.60 12.55
N ARG A 91 -6.59 47.07 13.77
CA ARG A 91 -6.69 48.51 14.07
C ARG A 91 -5.46 49.21 13.49
N ARG A 92 -5.70 50.18 12.61
CA ARG A 92 -4.70 51.11 12.07
C ARG A 92 -4.08 51.91 13.23
N SER A 93 -2.95 51.47 13.76
CA SER A 93 -2.13 52.37 14.57
C SER A 93 -0.61 52.14 14.51
N CYS A 94 -0.09 51.26 13.65
CA CYS A 94 1.37 51.01 13.62
C CYS A 94 2.03 51.02 12.24
N LEU A 95 1.37 51.50 11.19
CA LEU A 95 1.97 51.62 9.85
C LEU A 95 1.77 53.04 9.31
N SER A 96 2.64 53.96 9.73
CA SER A 96 2.89 55.22 9.03
C SER A 96 4.28 55.17 8.39
N ASN A 97 4.28 55.34 7.07
CA ASN A 97 5.40 55.30 6.15
C ASN A 97 6.66 56.03 6.60
N HIS A 98 7.80 55.36 6.46
CA HIS A 98 9.02 56.00 5.97
C HIS A 98 9.68 55.14 4.88
N HIS A 99 9.70 55.67 3.67
CA HIS A 99 10.56 55.24 2.58
C HIS A 99 11.99 55.69 2.87
N GLN A 100 12.94 54.75 2.90
CA GLN A 100 14.18 54.80 2.11
C GLN A 100 14.94 53.47 2.28
N GLY A 101 15.56 53.02 1.20
CA GLY A 101 16.02 51.65 1.01
C GLY A 101 17.19 51.22 1.90
N SER A 102 17.29 49.91 2.14
CA SER A 102 18.49 49.07 1.99
C SER A 102 18.20 47.66 2.57
N SER A 103 18.65 46.62 1.86
CA SER A 103 18.81 45.21 2.27
C SER A 103 17.67 44.51 3.04
N GLY A 104 17.00 43.58 2.34
CA GLY A 104 15.85 42.82 2.84
C GLY A 104 16.15 41.87 4.01
N ASN A 105 15.98 42.35 5.24
CA ASN A 105 15.62 41.52 6.38
C ASN A 105 14.09 41.41 6.43
N LYS A 106 13.55 40.21 6.17
CA LYS A 106 12.13 39.93 6.41
C LYS A 106 11.89 40.05 7.92
N ILE A 107 11.22 41.12 8.35
CA ILE A 107 10.83 41.31 9.73
C ILE A 107 9.74 40.27 10.03
N HIS A 108 10.13 39.16 10.64
CA HIS A 108 9.18 38.19 11.19
C HIS A 108 8.43 38.87 12.35
N PRO A 109 7.08 38.74 12.43
CA PRO A 109 6.33 39.22 13.58
C PRO A 109 6.95 38.62 14.84
N ARG A 110 7.27 39.45 15.84
CA ARG A 110 7.77 38.92 17.11
C ARG A 110 6.63 38.12 17.73
N LEU A 111 6.92 36.94 18.25
CA LEU A 111 5.91 36.05 18.85
C LEU A 111 5.06 36.74 19.93
N ARG A 112 5.63 37.73 20.61
CA ARG A 112 4.96 38.57 21.62
C ARG A 112 3.72 39.29 21.07
N ASP A 113 3.69 39.56 19.77
CA ASP A 113 2.55 40.19 19.07
C ASP A 113 1.49 39.17 18.64
N LEU A 114 1.80 37.86 18.70
CA LEU A 114 0.92 36.76 18.29
C LEU A 114 0.20 36.09 19.47
N GLN A 115 0.63 36.39 20.70
CA GLN A 115 0.11 35.77 21.91
C GLN A 115 -1.39 36.05 22.07
N GLY A 116 -2.17 34.99 22.27
CA GLY A 116 -3.64 35.03 22.33
C GLY A 116 -4.35 34.89 20.98
N TYR A 117 -3.61 34.87 19.86
CA TYR A 117 -4.13 34.69 18.51
C TYR A 117 -3.61 33.43 17.82
N VAL A 118 -2.73 32.63 18.46
CA VAL A 118 -2.06 31.49 17.82
C VAL A 118 -3.06 30.47 17.31
N TYR A 119 -4.09 30.13 18.10
CA TYR A 119 -5.13 29.19 17.68
C TYR A 119 -5.88 29.66 16.42
N LEU A 120 -6.27 30.94 16.35
CA LEU A 120 -6.96 31.50 15.19
C LEU A 120 -6.05 31.50 13.96
N MET A 121 -4.78 31.88 14.14
CA MET A 121 -3.78 31.84 13.08
C MET A 121 -3.52 30.42 12.58
N ALA A 122 -3.53 29.41 13.46
CA ALA A 122 -3.34 28.02 13.07
C ALA A 122 -4.43 27.50 12.12
N LYS A 123 -5.63 28.07 12.19
CA LYS A 123 -6.77 27.75 11.30
C LYS A 123 -6.81 28.59 10.03
N ASP A 124 -5.92 29.55 9.88
CA ASP A 124 -5.76 30.38 8.67
C ASP A 124 -4.59 29.88 7.82
N GLN A 125 -4.71 29.96 6.49
CA GLN A 125 -3.67 29.47 5.57
C GLN A 125 -2.34 30.21 5.74
N HIS A 126 -2.37 31.55 5.86
CA HIS A 126 -1.17 32.38 5.98
C HIS A 126 -0.64 32.40 7.42
N GLY A 127 -1.56 32.40 8.40
CA GLY A 127 -1.26 32.27 9.82
C GLY A 127 -0.53 30.97 10.11
N CYS A 128 -1.07 29.83 9.64
CA CYS A 128 -0.48 28.51 9.83
C CYS A 128 0.93 28.42 9.22
N ARG A 129 1.13 28.95 8.00
CA ARG A 129 2.47 29.00 7.38
C ARG A 129 3.43 29.89 8.17
N SER A 130 2.96 30.97 8.78
CA SER A 130 3.80 31.85 9.59
C SER A 130 4.20 31.18 10.90
N LEU A 131 3.27 30.49 11.56
CA LEU A 131 3.56 29.70 12.77
C LEU A 131 4.52 28.53 12.49
N GLN A 132 4.41 27.87 11.34
CA GLN A 132 5.37 26.82 10.95
C GLN A 132 6.80 27.34 10.81
N ARG A 133 7.00 28.54 10.22
CA ARG A 133 8.32 29.18 10.15
C ARG A 133 8.84 29.54 11.53
N VAL A 134 7.97 29.98 12.43
CA VAL A 134 8.35 30.25 13.82
C VAL A 134 8.82 28.97 14.52
N LEU A 135 8.17 27.83 14.30
CA LEU A 135 8.64 26.54 14.85
C LEU A 135 9.94 26.05 14.22
N GLU A 136 10.27 26.51 13.00
CA GLU A 136 11.47 26.13 12.26
C GLU A 136 12.69 26.96 12.66
N ASP A 137 12.54 28.28 12.67
CA ASP A 137 13.63 29.25 12.85
C ASP A 137 13.70 29.81 14.28
N GLY A 138 12.66 29.58 15.08
CA GLY A 138 12.49 30.15 16.42
C GLY A 138 13.20 29.40 17.54
N SER A 139 13.09 29.94 18.74
CA SER A 139 13.64 29.35 19.96
C SER A 139 12.71 28.31 20.59
N SER A 140 13.22 27.53 21.55
CA SER A 140 12.40 26.63 22.36
C SER A 140 11.29 27.35 23.14
N ILE A 141 11.50 28.63 23.48
CA ILE A 141 10.49 29.47 24.13
C ILE A 141 9.34 29.78 23.17
N ASP A 142 9.67 30.05 21.90
CA ASP A 142 8.66 30.31 20.86
C ASP A 142 7.79 29.07 20.62
N ALA A 143 8.43 27.90 20.52
CA ALA A 143 7.72 26.63 20.43
C ALA A 143 6.84 26.35 21.66
N MET A 144 7.29 26.72 22.86
CA MET A 144 6.52 26.55 24.09
C MET A 144 5.26 27.43 24.14
N VAL A 145 5.36 28.69 23.69
CA VAL A 145 4.18 29.58 23.61
C VAL A 145 3.18 29.04 22.58
N ILE A 146 3.64 28.61 21.40
CA ILE A 146 2.76 27.99 20.40
C ILE A 146 2.09 26.76 20.99
N PHE A 147 2.86 25.87 21.62
CA PHE A 147 2.35 24.66 22.25
C PHE A 147 1.24 24.96 23.26
N ASN A 148 1.47 25.90 24.18
CA ASN A 148 0.52 26.24 25.25
C ASN A 148 -0.81 26.79 24.72
N GLU A 149 -0.79 27.55 23.61
CA GLU A 149 -2.02 28.08 23.03
C GLU A 149 -2.78 27.06 22.18
N VAL A 150 -2.09 26.12 21.53
CA VAL A 150 -2.76 25.13 20.66
C VAL A 150 -3.20 23.86 21.40
N ILE A 151 -2.59 23.54 22.54
CA ILE A 151 -2.85 22.28 23.24
C ILE A 151 -4.34 22.06 23.63
N PRO A 152 -5.13 23.08 24.04
CA PRO A 152 -6.56 22.88 24.32
C PRO A 152 -7.38 22.54 23.07
N HIS A 153 -6.85 22.81 21.87
CA HIS A 153 -7.51 22.66 20.58
C HIS A 153 -6.85 21.59 19.69
N VAL A 154 -6.02 20.72 20.26
CA VAL A 154 -5.16 19.81 19.51
C VAL A 154 -5.94 18.93 18.52
N VAL A 155 -7.05 18.33 18.95
CA VAL A 155 -7.88 17.44 18.12
C VAL A 155 -8.46 18.19 16.92
N GLU A 156 -8.97 19.39 17.17
CA GLU A 156 -9.56 20.24 16.12
C GLU A 156 -8.51 20.63 15.09
N LEU A 157 -7.31 21.02 15.53
CA LEU A 157 -6.22 21.40 14.65
C LEU A 157 -5.69 20.21 13.85
N MET A 158 -5.64 19.00 14.43
CA MET A 158 -5.18 17.80 13.73
C MET A 158 -6.03 17.47 12.50
N ILE A 159 -7.33 17.73 12.54
CA ILE A 159 -8.26 17.45 11.43
C ILE A 159 -8.58 18.67 10.57
N ASN A 160 -8.01 19.83 10.88
CA ASN A 160 -8.22 21.06 10.14
C ASN A 160 -7.37 21.09 8.84
N PRO A 161 -7.90 21.60 7.71
CA PRO A 161 -7.17 21.68 6.43
C PRO A 161 -5.83 22.43 6.48
N PHE A 162 -5.70 23.40 7.39
CA PHE A 162 -4.45 24.14 7.61
C PHE A 162 -3.76 23.73 8.91
N GLY A 163 -4.49 23.64 10.01
CA GLY A 163 -3.95 23.35 11.34
C GLY A 163 -3.15 22.05 11.42
N ASN A 164 -3.45 21.06 10.58
CA ASN A 164 -2.73 19.78 10.55
C ASN A 164 -1.24 19.96 10.23
N TYR A 165 -0.87 20.96 9.41
CA TYR A 165 0.54 21.22 9.08
C TYR A 165 1.29 21.81 10.28
N LEU A 166 0.63 22.69 11.04
CA LEU A 166 1.20 23.20 12.30
C LEU A 166 1.41 22.06 13.29
N MET A 167 0.43 21.17 13.43
CA MET A 167 0.54 20.03 14.34
C MET A 167 1.66 19.06 13.95
N GLN A 168 1.86 18.80 12.66
CA GLN A 168 2.99 18.01 12.17
C GLN A 168 4.32 18.66 12.54
N LYS A 169 4.49 19.97 12.28
CA LYS A 169 5.72 20.70 12.63
C LYS A 169 5.95 20.77 14.13
N LEU A 170 4.88 20.91 14.92
CA LEU A 170 4.96 20.90 16.38
C LEU A 170 5.47 19.56 16.92
N LEU A 171 5.07 18.44 16.31
CA LEU A 171 5.56 17.11 16.68
C LEU A 171 7.05 16.92 16.39
N ASP A 172 7.62 17.65 15.41
CA ASP A 172 9.06 17.61 15.11
C ASP A 172 9.90 18.27 16.22
N VAL A 173 9.36 19.29 16.87
CA VAL A 173 10.11 20.11 17.86
C VAL A 173 9.69 19.87 19.30
N CYS A 174 8.61 19.13 19.55
CA CYS A 174 8.11 18.87 20.90
C CYS A 174 9.08 18.02 21.72
N ASN A 175 9.23 18.39 23.00
CA ASN A 175 9.91 17.55 23.96
C ASN A 175 9.06 16.33 24.35
N GLU A 176 9.62 15.42 25.14
CA GLU A 176 8.93 14.17 25.52
C GLU A 176 7.63 14.40 26.33
N GLU A 177 7.62 15.38 27.24
CA GLU A 177 6.46 15.70 28.07
C GLU A 177 5.32 16.30 27.24
N GLN A 178 5.66 17.24 26.36
CA GLN A 178 4.72 17.85 25.40
C GLN A 178 4.11 16.78 24.48
N ARG A 179 4.94 15.89 23.92
CA ARG A 179 4.45 14.76 23.10
C ARG A 179 3.53 13.84 23.90
N THR A 180 3.90 13.54 25.15
CA THR A 180 3.05 12.72 26.03
C THR A 180 1.71 13.39 26.31
N THR A 181 1.69 14.71 26.49
CA THR A 181 0.47 15.49 26.69
C THR A 181 -0.45 15.41 25.47
N ILE A 182 0.10 15.59 24.26
CA ILE A 182 -0.66 15.41 23.00
C ILE A 182 -1.26 14.01 22.94
N ILE A 183 -0.46 12.97 23.23
CA ILE A 183 -0.92 11.57 23.20
C ILE A 183 -2.08 11.37 24.18
N LEU A 184 -1.94 11.83 25.43
CA LEU A 184 -2.99 11.69 26.44
C LEU A 184 -4.31 12.34 26.00
N ILE A 185 -4.26 13.49 25.31
CA ILE A 185 -5.47 14.14 24.80
C ILE A 185 -6.09 13.33 23.66
N VAL A 186 -5.30 12.91 22.67
CA VAL A 186 -5.85 12.18 21.50
C VAL A 186 -6.26 10.74 21.83
N THR A 187 -5.81 10.22 22.98
CA THR A 187 -6.24 8.93 23.53
C THR A 187 -7.17 9.04 24.74
N SER A 188 -7.69 10.24 25.04
CA SER A 188 -8.53 10.48 26.22
C SER A 188 -9.90 9.79 26.14
N GLU A 189 -10.44 9.63 24.93
CA GLU A 189 -11.72 8.98 24.68
C GLU A 189 -11.56 7.74 23.78
N PRO A 190 -12.33 6.66 24.04
CA PRO A 190 -12.33 5.48 23.19
C PRO A 190 -12.60 5.82 21.71
N GLY A 191 -11.69 5.39 20.83
CA GLY A 191 -11.83 5.59 19.38
C GLY A 191 -11.51 6.98 18.86
N LEU A 192 -11.15 7.95 19.71
CA LEU A 192 -10.80 9.31 19.27
C LEU A 192 -9.62 9.30 18.30
N LEU A 193 -8.51 8.65 18.67
CA LEU A 193 -7.33 8.53 17.80
C LEU A 193 -7.67 7.83 16.47
N VAL A 194 -8.56 6.83 16.49
CA VAL A 194 -9.04 6.14 15.28
C VAL A 194 -9.80 7.11 14.38
N ARG A 195 -10.72 7.92 14.93
CA ARG A 195 -11.47 8.94 14.15
C ARG A 195 -10.54 9.95 13.50
N ILE A 196 -9.50 10.40 14.21
CA ILE A 196 -8.48 11.32 13.67
C ILE A 196 -7.70 10.62 12.54
N ALA A 197 -7.29 9.36 12.72
CA ALA A 197 -6.57 8.58 11.72
C ALA A 197 -7.37 8.31 10.44
N LEU A 198 -8.70 8.25 10.53
CA LEU A 198 -9.61 8.08 9.38
C LEU A 198 -9.86 9.40 8.61
N ASN A 199 -9.50 10.55 9.18
CA ASN A 199 -9.66 11.86 8.54
C ASN A 199 -8.52 12.14 7.52
N PRO A 200 -8.81 12.78 6.36
CA PRO A 200 -7.81 13.07 5.32
C PRO A 200 -6.61 13.93 5.77
N HIS A 201 -6.83 14.85 6.72
CA HIS A 201 -5.77 15.68 7.31
C HIS A 201 -5.18 15.00 8.55
N GLY A 202 -6.06 14.47 9.41
CA GLY A 202 -5.68 13.82 10.66
C GLY A 202 -4.73 12.64 10.47
N THR A 203 -4.89 11.84 9.40
CA THR A 203 -3.97 10.72 9.09
C THR A 203 -2.51 11.17 8.98
N ARG A 204 -2.25 12.36 8.42
CA ARG A 204 -0.89 12.89 8.26
C ARG A 204 -0.28 13.19 9.62
N VAL A 205 -1.06 13.79 10.52
CA VAL A 205 -0.61 14.09 11.87
C VAL A 205 -0.43 12.82 12.71
N VAL A 206 -1.33 11.84 12.60
CA VAL A 206 -1.18 10.57 13.33
C VAL A 206 0.03 9.79 12.84
N GLN A 207 0.33 9.80 11.53
CA GLN A 207 1.57 9.22 11.01
C GLN A 207 2.80 9.91 11.62
N ARG A 208 2.83 11.25 11.65
CA ARG A 208 3.93 12.00 12.27
C ARG A 208 4.01 11.74 13.78
N LEU A 209 2.88 11.57 14.45
CA LEU A 209 2.83 11.20 15.86
C LEU A 209 3.52 9.85 16.09
N VAL A 210 3.17 8.83 15.30
CA VAL A 210 3.79 7.49 15.35
C VAL A 210 5.30 7.56 15.07
N GLU A 211 5.75 8.39 14.14
CA GLU A 211 7.18 8.61 13.87
C GLU A 211 7.92 9.24 15.06
N SER A 212 7.22 10.06 15.84
CA SER A 212 7.82 10.85 16.93
C SER A 212 7.89 10.14 18.28
N ILE A 213 7.16 9.04 18.49
CA ILE A 213 7.07 8.38 19.81
C ILE A 213 8.39 7.73 20.20
N LYS A 214 8.80 7.88 21.46
CA LYS A 214 10.12 7.41 21.95
C LYS A 214 10.04 6.45 23.12
N THR A 215 9.00 6.54 23.95
CA THR A 215 8.93 5.78 25.22
C THR A 215 7.92 4.64 25.16
N LYS A 216 8.15 3.60 25.97
CA LYS A 216 7.21 2.48 26.12
C LYS A 216 5.80 2.91 26.51
N LYS A 217 5.68 3.96 27.34
CA LYS A 217 4.38 4.54 27.73
C LYS A 217 3.66 5.14 26.51
N GLN A 218 4.36 5.93 25.69
CA GLN A 218 3.79 6.53 24.48
C GLN A 218 3.35 5.46 23.48
N ILE A 219 4.21 4.46 23.25
CA ILE A 219 3.92 3.32 22.38
C ILE A 219 2.68 2.57 22.86
N TYR A 220 2.60 2.25 24.16
CA TYR A 220 1.44 1.57 24.73
C TYR A 220 0.14 2.35 24.55
N LEU A 221 0.13 3.66 24.84
CA LEU A 221 -1.05 4.51 24.70
C LEU A 221 -1.55 4.55 23.25
N VAL A 222 -0.64 4.79 22.29
CA VAL A 222 -0.98 4.87 20.87
C VAL A 222 -1.47 3.53 20.34
N THR A 223 -0.73 2.44 20.59
CA THR A 223 -1.09 1.10 20.08
C THR A 223 -2.40 0.60 20.68
N SER A 224 -2.63 0.82 21.99
CA SER A 224 -3.89 0.45 22.65
C SER A 224 -5.08 1.24 22.13
N ALA A 225 -4.90 2.53 21.81
CA ALA A 225 -5.96 3.37 21.26
C ALA A 225 -6.29 3.03 19.79
N LEU A 226 -5.33 2.57 19.00
CA LEU A 226 -5.54 2.16 17.60
C LEU A 226 -6.16 0.78 17.46
N ARG A 227 -5.82 -0.18 18.36
CA ARG A 227 -6.21 -1.59 18.25
C ARG A 227 -7.71 -1.82 18.03
N PRO A 228 -8.65 -1.21 18.78
CA PRO A 228 -10.09 -1.43 18.56
C PRO A 228 -10.57 -1.03 17.16
N GLY A 229 -9.87 -0.10 16.50
CA GLY A 229 -10.17 0.39 15.16
C GLY A 229 -9.40 -0.32 14.04
N PHE A 230 -8.59 -1.35 14.32
CA PHE A 230 -7.66 -1.94 13.34
C PHE A 230 -8.34 -2.25 12.00
N HIS A 231 -9.47 -2.97 12.02
CA HIS A 231 -10.17 -3.38 10.81
C HIS A 231 -10.55 -2.16 9.96
N ASN A 232 -11.23 -1.16 10.57
CA ASN A 232 -11.65 0.06 9.89
C ASN A 232 -10.47 0.87 9.37
N LEU A 233 -9.35 0.91 10.11
CA LEU A 233 -8.13 1.57 9.66
C LEU A 233 -7.53 0.86 8.44
N ALA A 234 -7.37 -0.46 8.50
CA ALA A 234 -6.73 -1.25 7.45
C ALA A 234 -7.43 -1.13 6.08
N ILE A 235 -8.76 -1.05 6.07
CA ILE A 235 -9.55 -0.93 4.84
C ILE A 235 -9.87 0.52 4.44
N ASN A 236 -9.47 1.52 5.22
CA ASN A 236 -9.77 2.92 4.88
C ASN A 236 -8.64 3.57 4.07
N VAL A 237 -8.99 4.44 3.12
CA VAL A 237 -8.05 5.18 2.25
C VAL A 237 -7.04 6.05 3.02
N ASN A 238 -7.41 6.55 4.20
CA ASN A 238 -6.54 7.35 5.08
C ASN A 238 -5.93 6.49 6.19
N GLY A 239 -6.75 5.65 6.82
CA GLY A 239 -6.36 4.83 7.97
C GLY A 239 -5.27 3.80 7.66
N ASN A 240 -5.24 3.27 6.43
CA ASN A 240 -4.28 2.23 6.05
C ASN A 240 -2.84 2.75 6.18
N HIS A 241 -2.61 4.05 5.93
CA HIS A 241 -1.31 4.68 6.04
C HIS A 241 -0.83 4.76 7.50
N VAL A 242 -1.74 4.90 8.47
CA VAL A 242 -1.38 4.85 9.90
C VAL A 242 -0.93 3.46 10.30
N ILE A 243 -1.64 2.41 9.87
CA ILE A 243 -1.23 1.01 10.13
C ILE A 243 0.14 0.72 9.51
N GLN A 244 0.35 1.12 8.25
CA GLN A 244 1.63 0.97 7.58
C GLN A 244 2.75 1.75 8.30
N ARG A 245 2.44 2.94 8.83
CA ARG A 245 3.42 3.72 9.60
C ARG A 245 3.82 3.04 10.91
N CYS A 246 2.87 2.42 11.62
CA CYS A 246 3.19 1.60 12.78
C CYS A 246 4.15 0.46 12.43
N LEU A 247 3.87 -0.27 11.32
CA LEU A 247 4.75 -1.35 10.84
C LEU A 247 6.18 -0.88 10.52
N GLN A 248 6.33 0.34 10.00
CA GLN A 248 7.61 0.92 9.63
C GLN A 248 8.42 1.43 10.83
N CYS A 249 7.75 2.10 11.77
CA CYS A 249 8.41 2.83 12.86
C CYS A 249 8.55 2.02 14.15
N LEU A 250 7.66 1.07 14.42
CA LEU A 250 7.66 0.30 15.66
C LEU A 250 8.34 -1.05 15.49
N ILE A 251 8.91 -1.57 16.57
CA ILE A 251 9.50 -2.91 16.58
C ILE A 251 8.40 -3.98 16.48
N THR A 252 8.76 -5.19 16.05
CA THR A 252 7.82 -6.30 15.86
C THR A 252 7.01 -6.62 17.12
N GLN A 253 7.58 -6.46 18.32
CA GLN A 253 6.87 -6.70 19.58
C GLN A 253 5.73 -5.71 19.81
N ASP A 254 5.93 -4.43 19.50
CA ASP A 254 4.92 -3.39 19.67
C ASP A 254 3.84 -3.47 18.57
N ASN A 255 4.20 -3.99 17.40
CA ASN A 255 3.27 -4.27 16.30
C ASN A 255 2.50 -5.60 16.47
N LYS A 256 2.66 -6.32 17.58
CA LYS A 256 2.02 -7.64 17.78
C LYS A 256 0.50 -7.61 17.57
N PHE A 257 -0.17 -6.56 18.04
CA PHE A 257 -1.62 -6.41 17.87
C PHE A 257 -2.03 -6.34 16.39
N ILE A 258 -1.22 -5.67 15.54
CA ILE A 258 -1.47 -5.56 14.10
C ILE A 258 -1.43 -6.95 13.46
N PHE A 259 -0.45 -7.78 13.81
CA PHE A 259 -0.36 -9.13 13.24
C PHE A 259 -1.47 -10.05 13.72
N GLU A 260 -1.84 -9.96 15.01
CA GLU A 260 -2.97 -10.71 15.58
C GLU A 260 -4.29 -10.35 14.89
N ASP A 261 -4.58 -9.06 14.75
CA ASP A 261 -5.83 -8.60 14.14
C ASP A 261 -5.81 -8.78 12.61
N ALA A 262 -4.67 -8.63 11.94
CA ALA A 262 -4.54 -8.96 10.51
C ALA A 262 -4.76 -10.46 10.24
N THR A 263 -4.34 -11.33 11.16
CA THR A 263 -4.63 -12.77 11.09
C THR A 263 -6.13 -13.02 11.27
N ARG A 264 -6.76 -12.33 12.23
CA ARG A 264 -8.20 -12.46 12.53
C ARG A 264 -9.09 -12.00 11.37
N PHE A 265 -8.77 -10.87 10.75
CA PHE A 265 -9.53 -10.26 9.66
C PHE A 265 -8.93 -10.58 8.27
N CYS A 266 -8.14 -11.65 8.15
CA CYS A 266 -7.29 -11.91 7.00
C CYS A 266 -8.03 -11.85 5.66
N ILE A 267 -9.23 -12.45 5.57
CA ILE A 267 -10.00 -12.48 4.33
C ILE A 267 -10.53 -11.10 3.98
N ASP A 268 -11.22 -10.46 4.92
CA ASP A 268 -11.82 -9.13 4.72
C ASP A 268 -10.77 -8.13 4.20
N ILE A 269 -9.59 -8.08 4.85
CA ILE A 269 -8.52 -7.18 4.43
C ILE A 269 -7.87 -7.64 3.12
N ALA A 270 -7.63 -8.94 2.89
CA ALA A 270 -7.06 -9.44 1.63
C ALA A 270 -7.94 -9.11 0.42
N THR A 271 -9.25 -9.10 0.61
CA THR A 271 -10.23 -8.81 -0.44
C THR A 271 -10.57 -7.32 -0.57
N HIS A 272 -9.84 -6.43 0.11
CA HIS A 272 -10.08 -5.00 0.04
C HIS A 272 -8.96 -4.25 -0.72
N GLN A 273 -9.32 -3.24 -1.53
CA GLN A 273 -8.39 -2.47 -2.37
C GLN A 273 -7.20 -1.84 -1.63
N HIS A 274 -7.41 -1.44 -0.37
CA HIS A 274 -6.36 -0.91 0.51
C HIS A 274 -5.84 -1.98 1.49
N GLY A 275 -6.72 -2.90 1.89
CA GLY A 275 -6.41 -3.90 2.91
C GLY A 275 -5.40 -4.93 2.41
N CYS A 276 -5.42 -5.26 1.11
CA CYS A 276 -4.49 -6.22 0.53
C CYS A 276 -3.03 -5.74 0.65
N CYS A 277 -2.80 -4.44 0.49
CA CYS A 277 -1.49 -3.82 0.67
C CYS A 277 -1.06 -3.86 2.14
N VAL A 278 -1.98 -3.57 3.08
CA VAL A 278 -1.71 -3.68 4.52
C VAL A 278 -1.33 -5.11 4.89
N LEU A 279 -2.08 -6.12 4.43
CA LEU A 279 -1.80 -7.52 4.72
C LEU A 279 -0.42 -7.96 4.20
N GLN A 280 -0.04 -7.57 2.98
CA GLN A 280 1.30 -7.85 2.44
C GLN A 280 2.40 -7.24 3.31
N LYS A 281 2.22 -6.00 3.78
CA LYS A 281 3.14 -5.36 4.73
C LYS A 281 3.16 -6.10 6.07
N CYS A 282 2.00 -6.54 6.59
CA CYS A 282 1.96 -7.36 7.81
C CYS A 282 2.83 -8.61 7.66
N VAL A 283 2.72 -9.34 6.54
CA VAL A 283 3.57 -10.51 6.27
C VAL A 283 5.05 -10.11 6.19
N ALA A 284 5.38 -9.04 5.47
CA ALA A 284 6.77 -8.58 5.29
C ALA A 284 7.47 -8.14 6.59
N TYR A 285 6.74 -7.51 7.52
CA TYR A 285 7.29 -7.00 8.79
C TYR A 285 7.16 -7.98 9.97
N SER A 286 6.33 -9.02 9.83
CA SER A 286 6.17 -10.05 10.85
C SER A 286 7.36 -11.03 10.88
N THR A 287 7.61 -11.63 12.04
CA THR A 287 8.63 -12.69 12.21
C THR A 287 8.09 -13.82 13.10
N GLY A 288 8.77 -14.97 13.08
CA GLY A 288 8.43 -16.14 13.90
C GLY A 288 6.96 -16.56 13.79
N GLN A 289 6.36 -16.86 14.94
CA GLN A 289 4.99 -17.37 15.04
C GLN A 289 3.93 -16.44 14.43
N GLN A 290 4.15 -15.11 14.46
CA GLN A 290 3.19 -14.15 13.88
C GLN A 290 3.17 -14.26 12.36
N ARG A 291 4.36 -14.39 11.74
CA ARG A 291 4.48 -14.59 10.30
C ARG A 291 3.86 -15.91 9.87
N GLU A 292 4.16 -16.98 10.59
CA GLU A 292 3.61 -18.31 10.32
C GLU A 292 2.08 -18.33 10.34
N LYS A 293 1.45 -17.66 11.33
CA LYS A 293 0.00 -17.55 11.44
C LYS A 293 -0.62 -16.81 10.24
N LEU A 294 -0.05 -15.67 9.86
CA LEU A 294 -0.52 -14.88 8.70
C LEU A 294 -0.41 -15.69 7.41
N ILE A 295 0.78 -16.26 7.15
CA ILE A 295 1.03 -17.09 5.98
C ILE A 295 0.06 -18.27 5.93
N THR A 296 -0.12 -18.97 7.05
CA THR A 296 -1.02 -20.12 7.12
C THR A 296 -2.47 -19.73 6.81
N GLN A 297 -2.95 -18.58 7.31
CA GLN A 297 -4.30 -18.09 7.00
C GLN A 297 -4.48 -17.76 5.52
N ILE A 298 -3.48 -17.10 4.90
CA ILE A 298 -3.49 -16.81 3.46
C ILE A 298 -3.46 -18.11 2.65
N SER A 299 -2.54 -19.03 2.97
CA SER A 299 -2.37 -20.30 2.25
C SER A 299 -3.63 -21.18 2.32
N ARG A 300 -4.30 -21.25 3.48
CA ARG A 300 -5.55 -22.03 3.65
C ARG A 300 -6.68 -21.55 2.73
N ASN A 301 -6.74 -20.24 2.50
CA ASN A 301 -7.77 -19.59 1.69
C ASN A 301 -7.30 -19.24 0.27
N SER A 302 -6.15 -19.77 -0.15
CA SER A 302 -5.47 -19.40 -1.39
C SER A 302 -6.33 -19.56 -2.64
N LEU A 303 -7.13 -20.62 -2.76
CA LEU A 303 -8.01 -20.82 -3.92
C LEU A 303 -9.08 -19.72 -4.06
N PHE A 304 -9.68 -19.29 -2.94
CA PHE A 304 -10.64 -18.18 -2.95
C PHE A 304 -9.95 -16.86 -3.25
N LEU A 305 -8.83 -16.60 -2.56
CA LEU A 305 -8.09 -15.35 -2.72
C LEU A 305 -7.51 -15.20 -4.13
N ALA A 306 -7.02 -16.28 -4.74
CA ALA A 306 -6.48 -16.30 -6.10
C ALA A 306 -7.42 -15.72 -7.15
N GLN A 307 -8.74 -15.94 -6.99
CA GLN A 307 -9.76 -15.51 -7.94
C GLN A 307 -10.22 -14.08 -7.68
N HIS A 308 -9.90 -13.52 -6.51
CA HIS A 308 -10.36 -12.20 -6.09
C HIS A 308 -9.54 -11.06 -6.74
N PRO A 309 -10.14 -9.95 -7.20
CA PRO A 309 -9.44 -8.80 -7.79
C PRO A 309 -8.25 -8.25 -6.99
N TYR A 310 -8.35 -8.30 -5.66
CA TYR A 310 -7.29 -7.85 -4.73
C TYR A 310 -6.60 -9.00 -3.99
N GLY A 311 -7.31 -10.11 -3.74
CA GLY A 311 -6.80 -11.21 -2.92
C GLY A 311 -5.67 -11.97 -3.61
N ASN A 312 -5.69 -11.99 -4.96
CA ASN A 312 -4.70 -12.71 -5.75
C ASN A 312 -3.28 -12.21 -5.47
N TYR A 313 -3.11 -10.90 -5.22
CA TYR A 313 -1.82 -10.31 -4.90
C TYR A 313 -1.26 -10.81 -3.56
N ALA A 314 -2.11 -11.09 -2.57
CA ALA A 314 -1.66 -11.66 -1.30
C ALA A 314 -1.09 -13.07 -1.51
N VAL A 315 -1.71 -13.89 -2.36
CA VAL A 315 -1.22 -15.25 -2.66
C VAL A 315 0.05 -15.21 -3.50
N GLN A 316 0.09 -14.34 -4.52
CA GLN A 316 1.29 -14.11 -5.35
C GLN A 316 2.48 -13.67 -4.47
N PHE A 317 2.26 -12.76 -3.53
CA PHE A 317 3.28 -12.31 -2.59
C PHE A 317 3.88 -13.49 -1.79
N ILE A 318 3.06 -14.44 -1.33
CA ILE A 318 3.58 -15.63 -0.63
C ILE A 318 4.43 -16.51 -1.55
N ILE A 319 3.98 -16.75 -2.78
CA ILE A 319 4.74 -17.54 -3.77
C ILE A 319 6.10 -16.89 -4.06
N GLU A 320 6.14 -15.56 -4.21
CA GLU A 320 7.36 -14.81 -4.53
C GLU A 320 8.35 -14.74 -3.36
N MET A 321 7.89 -14.88 -2.11
CA MET A 321 8.78 -15.01 -0.95
C MET A 321 9.56 -16.32 -0.94
N ARG A 322 9.16 -17.33 -1.73
CA ARG A 322 9.80 -18.66 -1.83
C ARG A 322 9.90 -19.41 -0.50
N ASP A 323 8.91 -19.23 0.37
CA ASP A 323 8.75 -20.08 1.55
C ASP A 323 8.24 -21.45 1.11
N PHE A 324 9.05 -22.50 1.30
CA PHE A 324 8.77 -23.85 0.80
C PHE A 324 7.47 -24.43 1.37
N GLN A 325 7.26 -24.30 2.67
CA GLN A 325 6.09 -24.88 3.35
C GLN A 325 4.80 -24.15 2.93
N ALA A 326 4.84 -22.82 2.88
CA ALA A 326 3.72 -22.00 2.44
C ALA A 326 3.35 -22.25 0.98
N THR A 327 4.37 -22.34 0.13
CA THR A 327 4.22 -22.62 -1.31
C THR A 327 3.61 -24.00 -1.51
N ALA A 328 4.11 -25.03 -0.83
CA ALA A 328 3.54 -26.37 -0.88
C ALA A 328 2.06 -26.40 -0.45
N MET A 329 1.69 -25.68 0.62
CA MET A 329 0.29 -25.54 1.04
C MET A 329 -0.57 -24.88 -0.02
N ILE A 330 -0.10 -23.79 -0.64
CA ILE A 330 -0.84 -23.10 -1.70
C ILE A 330 -1.03 -24.02 -2.90
N LEU A 331 0.05 -24.64 -3.41
CA LEU A 331 -0.01 -25.53 -4.57
C LEU A 331 -0.94 -26.73 -4.34
N ALA A 332 -0.97 -27.27 -3.13
CA ALA A 332 -1.91 -28.33 -2.76
C ALA A 332 -3.38 -27.88 -2.83
N ARG A 333 -3.66 -26.60 -2.55
CA ARG A 333 -5.03 -26.03 -2.65
C ARG A 333 -5.42 -25.66 -4.08
N LEU A 334 -4.47 -25.36 -4.94
CA LEU A 334 -4.71 -25.00 -6.34
C LEU A 334 -4.77 -26.23 -7.28
N LYS A 335 -4.21 -27.36 -6.85
CA LYS A 335 -4.25 -28.63 -7.60
C LYS A 335 -5.69 -29.00 -7.97
N GLY A 336 -5.93 -29.31 -9.24
CA GLY A 336 -7.25 -29.62 -9.79
C GLY A 336 -8.04 -28.40 -10.29
N HIS A 337 -7.52 -27.18 -10.09
CA HIS A 337 -8.17 -25.93 -10.49
C HIS A 337 -7.35 -25.10 -11.49
N TYR A 338 -6.16 -25.52 -11.93
CA TYR A 338 -5.30 -24.73 -12.81
C TYR A 338 -5.95 -24.39 -14.15
N VAL A 339 -6.79 -25.27 -14.71
CA VAL A 339 -7.55 -24.98 -15.93
C VAL A 339 -8.51 -23.81 -15.72
N GLU A 340 -9.37 -23.91 -14.69
CA GLU A 340 -10.32 -22.86 -14.31
C GLU A 340 -9.61 -21.54 -14.00
N LEU A 341 -8.59 -21.59 -13.14
CA LEU A 341 -7.83 -20.42 -12.70
C LEU A 341 -7.10 -19.74 -13.87
N SER A 342 -6.65 -20.50 -14.87
CA SER A 342 -5.97 -19.93 -16.05
C SER A 342 -6.90 -19.12 -16.93
N MET A 343 -8.20 -19.44 -16.95
CA MET A 343 -9.21 -18.77 -17.78
C MET A 343 -9.86 -17.57 -17.11
N GLN A 344 -9.41 -17.19 -15.91
CA GLN A 344 -9.96 -16.07 -15.16
C GLN A 344 -8.97 -14.91 -15.11
N LYS A 345 -9.49 -13.68 -15.25
CA LYS A 345 -8.72 -12.43 -15.31
C LYS A 345 -7.65 -12.27 -14.21
N PHE A 346 -7.96 -12.67 -12.98
CA PHE A 346 -7.10 -12.38 -11.82
C PHE A 346 -6.22 -13.57 -11.44
N SER A 347 -6.77 -14.79 -11.43
CA SER A 347 -6.02 -15.97 -11.03
C SER A 347 -5.06 -16.47 -12.10
N SER A 348 -5.24 -16.12 -13.38
CA SER A 348 -4.31 -16.52 -14.45
C SER A 348 -2.89 -16.06 -14.13
N HIS A 349 -2.75 -14.84 -13.59
CA HIS A 349 -1.47 -14.30 -13.14
C HIS A 349 -0.85 -15.13 -12.01
N LEU A 350 -1.65 -15.65 -11.08
CA LEU A 350 -1.13 -16.55 -10.05
C LEU A 350 -0.61 -17.85 -10.66
N VAL A 351 -1.29 -18.42 -11.65
CA VAL A 351 -0.82 -19.64 -12.34
C VAL A 351 0.51 -19.37 -13.07
N GLU A 352 0.65 -18.22 -13.74
CA GLU A 352 1.92 -17.78 -14.33
C GLU A 352 3.04 -17.69 -13.27
N ARG A 353 2.75 -17.15 -12.08
CA ARG A 353 3.71 -17.07 -10.97
C ARG A 353 4.08 -18.45 -10.42
N CYS A 354 3.12 -19.36 -10.27
CA CYS A 354 3.42 -20.75 -9.88
C CYS A 354 4.35 -21.43 -10.89
N LEU A 355 4.07 -21.30 -12.19
CA LEU A 355 4.94 -21.84 -13.25
C LEU A 355 6.35 -21.25 -13.18
N THR A 356 6.45 -19.94 -12.94
CA THR A 356 7.73 -19.22 -12.91
C THR A 356 8.56 -19.57 -11.66
N HIS A 357 7.95 -19.55 -10.48
CA HIS A 357 8.66 -19.61 -9.21
C HIS A 357 8.72 -21.00 -8.56
N CYS A 358 7.85 -21.93 -8.95
CA CYS A 358 7.69 -23.25 -8.32
C CYS A 358 8.02 -24.37 -9.32
N ALA A 359 9.31 -24.61 -9.56
CA ALA A 359 9.79 -25.57 -10.56
C ALA A 359 9.24 -27.00 -10.35
N GLU A 360 9.16 -27.41 -9.09
CA GLU A 360 8.63 -28.70 -8.64
C GLU A 360 7.15 -28.92 -8.99
N SER A 361 6.40 -27.83 -9.19
CA SER A 361 4.97 -27.88 -9.48
C SER A 361 4.66 -27.84 -10.98
N ARG A 362 5.64 -27.45 -11.83
CA ARG A 362 5.44 -27.28 -13.28
C ARG A 362 4.86 -28.53 -13.94
N PRO A 363 5.34 -29.77 -13.67
CA PRO A 363 4.74 -30.97 -14.27
C PRO A 363 3.27 -31.11 -13.93
N GLN A 364 2.90 -30.90 -12.65
CA GLN A 364 1.51 -31.00 -12.22
C GLN A 364 0.63 -29.96 -12.92
N ILE A 365 1.05 -28.70 -12.97
CA ILE A 365 0.29 -27.62 -13.61
C ILE A 365 0.11 -27.91 -15.11
N VAL A 366 1.20 -28.23 -15.82
CA VAL A 366 1.18 -28.45 -17.26
C VAL A 366 0.35 -29.67 -17.63
N LEU A 367 0.50 -30.78 -16.91
CA LEU A 367 -0.29 -31.99 -17.16
C LEU A 367 -1.78 -31.74 -16.97
N GLU A 368 -2.17 -30.94 -15.98
CA GLU A 368 -3.57 -30.56 -15.77
C GLU A 368 -4.11 -29.71 -16.94
N LEU A 369 -3.34 -28.72 -17.40
CA LEU A 369 -3.73 -27.85 -18.51
C LEU A 369 -3.94 -28.61 -19.82
N ILE A 370 -3.06 -29.56 -20.15
CA ILE A 370 -3.13 -30.30 -21.43
C ILE A 370 -4.12 -31.47 -21.39
N SER A 371 -4.58 -31.89 -20.21
CA SER A 371 -5.55 -32.98 -20.07
C SER A 371 -6.99 -32.56 -20.34
N VAL A 372 -7.25 -31.27 -20.60
CA VAL A 372 -8.60 -30.76 -20.87
C VAL A 372 -9.10 -31.22 -22.25
N SER A 373 -10.35 -31.70 -22.32
CA SER A 373 -10.93 -32.25 -23.56
C SER A 373 -11.03 -31.24 -24.71
N ARG A 374 -11.16 -29.94 -24.38
CA ARG A 374 -11.25 -28.83 -25.34
C ARG A 374 -10.06 -27.89 -25.21
N PHE A 375 -8.86 -28.45 -25.36
CA PHE A 375 -7.61 -27.68 -25.28
C PHE A 375 -7.55 -26.53 -26.31
N ASP A 376 -8.21 -26.70 -27.46
CA ASP A 376 -8.41 -25.65 -28.45
C ASP A 376 -9.11 -24.41 -27.89
N LEU A 377 -10.07 -24.56 -26.97
CA LEU A 377 -10.74 -23.44 -26.32
C LEU A 377 -9.82 -22.78 -25.29
N LEU A 378 -9.05 -23.57 -24.55
CA LEU A 378 -8.11 -23.07 -23.54
C LEU A 378 -7.04 -22.15 -24.17
N ILE A 379 -6.43 -22.56 -25.28
CA ILE A 379 -5.39 -21.74 -25.94
C ILE A 379 -5.94 -20.49 -26.66
N GLN A 380 -7.26 -20.42 -26.88
CA GLN A 380 -7.96 -19.27 -27.45
C GLN A 380 -8.53 -18.33 -26.39
N ASP A 381 -8.51 -18.72 -25.11
CA ASP A 381 -9.03 -17.93 -24.01
C ASP A 381 -8.23 -16.62 -23.84
N PRO A 382 -8.88 -15.47 -23.54
CA PRO A 382 -8.21 -14.18 -23.37
C PRO A 382 -7.13 -14.14 -22.28
N TYR A 383 -7.17 -15.04 -21.30
CA TYR A 383 -6.23 -15.10 -20.18
C TYR A 383 -5.36 -16.36 -20.23
N ALA A 384 -5.93 -17.53 -20.48
CA ALA A 384 -5.18 -18.78 -20.41
C ALA A 384 -4.10 -18.88 -21.50
N ASN A 385 -4.26 -18.16 -22.62
CA ASN A 385 -3.21 -18.07 -23.64
C ASN A 385 -1.87 -17.56 -23.08
N PHE A 386 -1.89 -16.66 -22.08
CA PHE A 386 -0.68 -16.16 -21.43
C PHE A 386 -0.08 -17.22 -20.50
N VAL A 387 -0.91 -17.99 -19.79
CA VAL A 387 -0.47 -19.12 -18.96
C VAL A 387 0.22 -20.19 -19.81
N ILE A 388 -0.32 -20.52 -20.98
CA ILE A 388 0.30 -21.48 -21.91
C ILE A 388 1.64 -20.94 -22.45
N GLN A 389 1.73 -19.64 -22.76
CA GLN A 389 3.00 -19.02 -23.14
C GLN A 389 4.03 -19.05 -22.00
N ALA A 390 3.60 -18.82 -20.75
CA ALA A 390 4.44 -18.92 -19.57
C ALA A 390 4.96 -20.35 -19.39
N ALA A 391 4.08 -21.36 -19.49
CA ALA A 391 4.44 -22.77 -19.45
C ALA A 391 5.48 -23.11 -20.53
N LEU A 392 5.29 -22.65 -21.77
CA LEU A 392 6.25 -22.81 -22.86
C LEU A 392 7.62 -22.17 -22.58
N SER A 393 7.69 -21.05 -21.85
CA SER A 393 8.96 -20.39 -21.53
C SER A 393 9.75 -21.04 -20.40
N VAL A 394 9.09 -21.77 -19.50
CA VAL A 394 9.73 -22.27 -18.26
C VAL A 394 9.88 -23.79 -18.21
N THR A 395 9.27 -24.50 -19.16
CA THR A 395 9.39 -25.96 -19.28
C THR A 395 10.54 -26.34 -20.19
N GLU A 396 11.23 -27.43 -19.85
CA GLU A 396 12.33 -28.00 -20.61
C GLU A 396 12.16 -29.53 -20.72
N GLY A 397 12.96 -30.17 -21.57
CA GLY A 397 13.02 -31.64 -21.68
C GLY A 397 11.70 -32.29 -22.12
N SER A 398 11.38 -33.44 -21.53
CA SER A 398 10.21 -34.25 -21.90
C SER A 398 8.87 -33.54 -21.67
N LEU A 399 8.76 -32.76 -20.60
CA LEU A 399 7.54 -32.00 -20.30
C LEU A 399 7.28 -30.94 -21.37
N HIS A 400 8.34 -30.24 -21.81
CA HIS A 400 8.25 -29.25 -22.89
C HIS A 400 7.85 -29.93 -24.21
N ALA A 401 8.52 -31.02 -24.57
CA ALA A 401 8.21 -31.78 -25.78
C ALA A 401 6.74 -32.22 -25.82
N TYR A 402 6.22 -32.72 -24.70
CA TYR A 402 4.83 -33.14 -24.59
C TYR A 402 3.84 -31.97 -24.73
N LEU A 403 4.15 -30.81 -24.12
CA LEU A 403 3.36 -29.59 -24.32
C LEU A 403 3.33 -29.15 -25.80
N ILE A 404 4.46 -29.25 -26.52
CA ILE A 404 4.51 -28.96 -27.96
C ILE A 404 3.66 -29.95 -28.77
N GLU A 405 3.73 -31.24 -28.44
CA GLU A 405 2.96 -32.28 -29.14
C GLU A 405 1.45 -32.04 -29.05
N VAL A 406 0.95 -31.57 -27.89
CA VAL A 406 -0.47 -31.22 -27.71
C VAL A 406 -0.83 -29.93 -28.46
N ILE A 407 0.06 -28.94 -28.52
CA ILE A 407 -0.21 -27.65 -29.20
C ILE A 407 -0.17 -27.76 -30.73
N ARG A 408 0.73 -28.59 -31.28
CA ARG A 408 1.03 -28.65 -32.72
C ARG A 408 -0.19 -28.93 -33.63
N PRO A 409 -1.13 -29.84 -33.29
CA PRO A 409 -2.35 -30.08 -34.08
C PRO A 409 -3.23 -28.82 -34.26
N HIS A 410 -3.14 -27.86 -33.34
CA HIS A 410 -3.94 -26.63 -33.35
C HIS A 410 -3.29 -25.48 -34.14
N SER A 411 -2.29 -25.77 -34.99
CA SER A 411 -1.56 -24.77 -35.77
C SER A 411 -2.43 -23.90 -36.71
N ASN A 412 -3.63 -24.38 -37.06
CA ASN A 412 -4.65 -23.61 -37.78
C ASN A 412 -5.12 -22.36 -37.00
N LEU A 413 -5.01 -22.36 -35.66
CA LEU A 413 -5.37 -21.23 -34.81
C LEU A 413 -4.32 -20.13 -34.75
N ARG A 414 -3.18 -20.25 -35.46
CA ARG A 414 -2.11 -19.24 -35.52
C ARG A 414 -2.60 -17.83 -35.88
N ARG A 415 -3.69 -17.72 -36.65
CA ARG A 415 -4.29 -16.42 -37.05
C ARG A 415 -5.17 -15.81 -35.96
N ASN A 416 -5.62 -16.58 -34.97
CA ASN A 416 -6.40 -16.08 -33.84
C ASN A 416 -5.53 -15.12 -33.01
N PRO A 417 -5.98 -13.88 -32.73
CA PRO A 417 -5.23 -12.91 -31.92
C PRO A 417 -4.69 -13.44 -30.60
N TYR A 418 -5.46 -14.26 -29.88
CA TYR A 418 -5.06 -14.83 -28.59
C TYR A 418 -3.99 -15.92 -28.72
N CYS A 419 -3.94 -16.63 -29.85
CA CYS A 419 -2.96 -17.70 -30.07
C CYS A 419 -1.65 -17.21 -30.73
N LYS A 420 -1.58 -15.96 -31.19
CA LYS A 420 -0.39 -15.42 -31.88
C LYS A 420 0.88 -15.59 -31.03
N GLY A 421 0.80 -15.31 -29.73
CA GLY A 421 1.93 -15.44 -28.81
C GLY A 421 2.43 -16.88 -28.71
N ILE A 422 1.51 -17.85 -28.62
CA ILE A 422 1.82 -19.29 -28.54
C ILE A 422 2.57 -19.75 -29.81
N PHE A 423 2.06 -19.42 -30.99
CA PHE A 423 2.61 -19.91 -32.26
C PHE A 423 3.75 -19.05 -32.86
N SER A 424 4.10 -17.93 -32.22
CA SER A 424 5.23 -17.07 -32.64
C SER A 424 6.60 -17.70 -32.36
N ARG A 425 6.71 -18.48 -31.28
CA ARG A 425 7.95 -19.12 -30.83
C ARG A 425 8.28 -20.39 -31.62
N ASN A 426 8.48 -20.33 -32.94
CA ASN A 426 9.01 -21.42 -33.78
C ASN A 426 8.56 -22.87 -33.44
N LEU A 427 7.32 -23.07 -32.95
CA LEU A 427 6.78 -24.39 -32.55
C LEU A 427 6.55 -25.32 -33.76
N THR A 428 6.91 -24.86 -34.96
CA THR A 428 6.64 -25.48 -36.25
C THR A 428 7.86 -25.96 -37.02
N ARG A 429 9.05 -25.99 -36.42
CA ARG A 429 10.16 -26.74 -37.04
C ARG A 429 9.99 -28.22 -36.66
N LYS A 430 9.74 -29.03 -37.69
CA LYS A 430 9.69 -30.49 -37.66
C LYS A 430 11.01 -31.06 -37.16
#